data_AF-A0A2V1J1I2-F1
#
_entry.id   AF-A0A2V1J1I2-F1
#
_cell.length_a   1.000
_cell.length_b   1.000
_cell.length_c   1.000
_cell.angle_alpha   90.00
_cell.angle_beta   90.00
_cell.angle_gamma   90.00
#
_symmetry.space_group_name_H-M   'P 1'
#
loop_
_entity.id
_entity.type
_entity.pdbx_description
1 polymer ?
#
loop_
_entity_poly.entity_id
_entity_poly.type
_entity_poly.pdbx_seq_one_letter_code
_entity_poly.pdbx_strand_id
1 'polypeptide(L)'
;MTDQDTHTTIDRLTERYFAGLTSLEEERTLRCLLARDGSIEHSPQRATMAYTAMMRRQSSRPHTALRRAMSIAAATATAVGLTYAALTFGAADSECYAMIDNRMIDDRAAVTAMVEATLGEVAAARDDMQASVASQLNEINLQL
;
A
#
# COMPACT_ATOMS: atom_id res chain seq x y z
N MET A 1 -22.88 33.22 -42.26
CA MET A 1 -21.47 33.47 -41.93
C MET A 1 -20.75 33.71 -43.23
N THR A 2 -20.29 34.93 -43.45
CA THR A 2 -19.57 35.34 -44.66
C THR A 2 -18.10 34.91 -44.55
N ASP A 3 -17.43 34.71 -45.69
CA ASP A 3 -16.03 34.23 -45.74
C ASP A 3 -15.06 35.16 -44.97
N GLN A 4 -15.39 36.46 -44.94
CA GLN A 4 -14.73 37.50 -44.15
C GLN A 4 -14.84 37.25 -42.63
N ASP A 5 -16.00 36.78 -42.16
CA ASP A 5 -16.23 36.52 -40.73
C ASP A 5 -15.42 35.30 -40.27
N THR A 6 -15.25 34.31 -41.16
CA THR A 6 -14.44 33.13 -40.86
C THR A 6 -12.96 33.48 -40.77
N HIS A 7 -12.43 34.31 -41.67
CA HIS A 7 -11.03 34.74 -41.63
C HIS A 7 -10.72 35.52 -40.35
N THR A 8 -11.54 36.52 -40.04
CA THR A 8 -11.38 37.32 -38.80
C THR A 8 -11.51 36.49 -37.53
N THR A 9 -12.37 35.45 -37.54
CA THR A 9 -12.49 34.50 -36.43
C THR A 9 -11.25 33.62 -36.30
N ILE A 10 -10.69 33.13 -37.42
CA ILE A 10 -9.44 32.34 -37.43
C ILE A 10 -8.29 33.16 -36.86
N ASP A 11 -8.13 34.41 -37.30
CA ASP A 11 -7.06 35.31 -36.84
C ASP A 11 -7.13 35.54 -35.33
N ARG A 12 -8.31 35.91 -34.84
CA ARG A 12 -8.54 36.16 -33.41
C ARG A 12 -8.28 34.93 -32.54
N LEU A 13 -8.74 33.76 -32.97
CA LEU A 13 -8.52 32.51 -32.24
C LEU A 13 -7.06 32.06 -32.32
N THR A 14 -6.39 32.29 -33.43
CA THR A 14 -4.96 32.01 -33.63
C THR A 14 -4.11 32.84 -32.67
N GLU A 15 -4.36 34.14 -32.57
CA GLU A 15 -3.64 35.02 -31.65
C GLU A 15 -3.79 34.54 -30.19
N ARG A 16 -5.02 34.23 -29.77
CA ARG A 16 -5.26 33.68 -28.42
C ARG A 16 -4.62 32.31 -28.21
N TYR A 17 -4.58 31.46 -29.24
CA TYR A 17 -3.96 30.14 -29.15
C TYR A 17 -2.47 30.26 -28.89
N PHE A 18 -1.79 31.14 -29.63
CA PHE A 18 -0.37 31.43 -29.40
C PHE A 18 -0.09 32.14 -28.08
N ALA A 19 -1.03 32.96 -27.60
CA ALA A 19 -0.96 33.54 -26.26
C ALA A 19 -1.25 32.53 -25.13
N GLY A 20 -1.68 31.30 -25.44
CA GLY A 20 -2.05 30.29 -24.44
C GLY A 20 -3.34 30.61 -23.67
N LEU A 21 -4.20 31.46 -24.24
CA LEU A 21 -5.44 31.93 -23.60
C LEU A 21 -6.69 31.23 -24.12
N THR A 22 -6.54 30.19 -24.95
CA THR A 22 -7.67 29.45 -25.53
C THR A 22 -8.21 28.37 -24.61
N SER A 23 -9.53 28.21 -24.60
CA SER A 23 -10.19 27.03 -24.06
C SER A 23 -10.07 25.84 -25.02
N LEU A 24 -10.34 24.63 -24.52
CA LEU A 24 -10.30 23.40 -25.32
C LEU A 24 -11.36 23.41 -26.44
N GLU A 25 -12.49 24.06 -26.20
CA GLU A 25 -13.55 24.24 -27.19
C GLU A 25 -13.12 25.22 -28.28
N GLU A 26 -12.47 26.33 -27.91
CA GLU A 26 -11.89 27.30 -28.85
C GLU A 26 -10.81 26.64 -29.74
N GLU A 27 -9.95 25.79 -29.16
CA GLU A 27 -8.97 25.03 -29.94
C GLU A 27 -9.60 24.01 -30.91
N ARG A 28 -10.74 23.42 -30.54
CA ARG A 28 -11.50 22.52 -31.43
C ARG A 28 -12.10 23.31 -32.58
N THR A 29 -12.71 24.45 -32.29
CA THR A 29 -13.28 25.35 -33.28
C THR A 29 -12.22 25.85 -34.25
N LEU A 30 -11.07 26.30 -33.73
CA LEU A 30 -9.94 26.74 -34.55
C LEU A 30 -9.45 25.62 -35.50
N ARG A 31 -9.32 24.39 -35.01
CA ARG A 31 -8.96 23.24 -35.85
C ARG A 31 -10.00 22.96 -36.94
N CYS A 32 -11.29 23.04 -36.64
CA CYS A 32 -12.35 22.84 -37.63
C CYS A 32 -12.33 23.94 -38.71
N LEU A 33 -12.14 25.20 -38.30
CA LEU A 33 -12.05 26.33 -39.23
C LEU A 33 -10.82 26.20 -40.14
N LEU A 34 -9.65 25.95 -39.55
CA LEU A 34 -8.40 25.76 -40.29
C LEU A 34 -8.42 24.52 -41.20
N ALA A 35 -9.15 23.46 -40.85
CA ALA A 35 -9.29 22.28 -41.70
C ALA A 35 -10.19 22.53 -42.91
N ARG A 36 -11.18 23.42 -42.77
CA ARG A 36 -12.07 23.83 -43.85
C ARG A 36 -11.46 24.91 -44.74
N ASP A 37 -10.53 25.68 -44.18
CA ASP A 37 -9.83 26.72 -44.90
C ASP A 37 -8.64 26.19 -45.73
N GLY A 38 -8.75 26.38 -47.04
CA GLY A 38 -7.74 26.02 -48.04
C GLY A 38 -6.71 27.11 -48.28
N SER A 39 -6.83 28.29 -47.65
CA SER A 39 -5.91 29.41 -47.86
C SER A 39 -4.47 29.05 -47.52
N ILE A 40 -3.53 29.60 -48.30
CA ILE A 40 -2.09 29.48 -48.05
C ILE A 40 -1.69 30.34 -46.84
N GLU A 41 -2.41 31.43 -46.60
CA GLU A 41 -2.16 32.36 -45.50
C GLU A 41 -2.23 31.68 -44.13
N HIS A 42 -3.16 30.72 -43.98
CA HIS A 42 -3.32 29.95 -42.75
C HIS A 42 -2.50 28.64 -42.70
N SER A 43 -1.62 28.41 -43.68
CA SER A 43 -0.79 27.21 -43.73
C SER A 43 0.17 27.06 -42.53
N PRO A 44 0.80 28.13 -41.99
CA PRO A 44 1.66 28.02 -40.81
C PRO A 44 0.89 27.60 -39.54
N GLN A 45 -0.32 28.11 -39.36
CA GLN A 45 -1.20 27.82 -38.22
C GLN A 45 -1.61 26.35 -38.23
N ARG A 46 -2.03 25.84 -39.42
CA ARG A 46 -2.31 24.41 -39.62
C ARG A 46 -1.10 23.54 -39.32
N ALA A 47 0.07 23.90 -39.83
CA ALA A 47 1.30 23.14 -39.60
C ALA A 47 1.65 23.06 -38.11
N THR A 48 1.53 24.19 -37.41
CA THR A 48 1.80 24.27 -35.96
C THR A 48 0.85 23.37 -35.16
N MET A 49 -0.46 23.48 -35.40
CA MET A 49 -1.45 22.64 -34.71
C MET A 49 -1.31 21.14 -35.05
N ALA A 50 -0.94 20.81 -36.29
CA ALA A 50 -0.66 19.42 -36.68
C ALA A 50 0.56 18.87 -35.95
N TYR A 51 1.63 19.67 -35.85
CA TYR A 51 2.85 19.29 -35.14
C TYR A 51 2.59 19.06 -33.64
N THR A 52 1.88 19.98 -32.97
CA THR A 52 1.57 19.82 -31.53
C THR A 52 0.70 18.60 -31.27
N ALA A 53 -0.26 18.29 -32.16
CA ALA A 53 -1.06 17.07 -32.08
C ALA A 53 -0.21 15.80 -32.25
N MET A 54 0.74 15.79 -33.19
CA MET A 54 1.68 14.69 -33.39
C MET A 54 2.56 14.47 -32.15
N MET A 55 3.09 15.55 -31.59
CA MET A 55 3.97 15.49 -30.41
C MET A 55 3.23 14.98 -29.17
N ARG A 56 1.98 15.42 -28.95
CA ARG A 56 1.10 14.87 -27.89
C ARG A 56 0.85 13.38 -28.09
N ARG A 57 0.61 12.93 -29.33
CA ARG A 57 0.41 11.51 -29.65
C ARG A 57 1.67 10.67 -29.40
N GLN A 58 2.85 11.22 -29.67
CA GLN A 58 4.12 10.54 -29.43
C GLN A 58 4.47 10.47 -27.94
N SER A 59 4.26 11.56 -27.18
CA SER A 59 4.41 11.58 -25.72
C SER A 59 3.41 10.66 -25.02
N SER A 60 2.22 10.48 -25.59
CA SER A 60 1.18 9.61 -25.05
C SER A 60 1.38 8.14 -25.42
N ARG A 61 2.45 7.75 -26.14
CA ARG A 61 2.80 6.31 -26.22
C ARG A 61 3.14 5.87 -24.81
N PRO A 62 2.24 5.17 -24.11
CA PRO A 62 2.53 4.81 -22.76
C PRO A 62 3.67 3.80 -22.83
N HIS A 63 4.60 3.86 -21.88
CA HIS A 63 5.53 2.78 -21.60
C HIS A 63 4.76 1.53 -21.09
N THR A 64 3.64 1.15 -21.69
CA THR A 64 2.80 -0.01 -21.34
C THR A 64 3.60 -1.28 -21.41
N ALA A 65 4.52 -1.41 -22.36
CA ALA A 65 5.45 -2.54 -22.43
C ALA A 65 6.34 -2.61 -21.17
N LEU A 66 6.91 -1.48 -20.75
CA LEU A 66 7.76 -1.41 -19.55
C LEU A 66 6.96 -1.65 -18.27
N ARG A 67 5.76 -1.07 -18.15
CA ARG A 67 4.87 -1.26 -16.99
C ARG A 67 4.39 -2.71 -16.88
N ARG A 68 4.07 -3.35 -18.01
CA ARG A 68 3.73 -4.79 -18.06
C ARG A 68 4.93 -5.66 -17.68
N ALA A 69 6.13 -5.35 -18.17
CA ALA A 69 7.35 -6.05 -17.80
C ALA A 69 7.64 -5.93 -16.29
N MET A 70 7.49 -4.73 -15.72
CA MET A 70 7.65 -4.50 -14.27
C MET A 70 6.60 -5.24 -13.44
N SER A 71 5.34 -5.28 -13.87
CA SER A 71 4.30 -6.03 -13.13
C SER A 71 4.54 -7.54 -13.15
N ILE A 72 5.04 -8.08 -14.27
CA ILE A 72 5.38 -9.51 -14.38
C ILE A 72 6.58 -9.82 -13.47
N ALA A 73 7.62 -8.99 -13.49
CA ALA A 73 8.80 -9.16 -12.63
C ALA A 73 8.47 -9.06 -11.13
N ALA A 74 7.54 -8.20 -10.73
CA ALA A 74 7.10 -8.10 -9.34
C ALA A 74 6.38 -9.38 -8.88
N ALA A 75 5.48 -9.92 -9.72
CA ALA A 75 4.73 -11.13 -9.38
C ALA A 75 5.63 -12.38 -9.25
N THR A 76 6.64 -12.51 -10.12
CA THR A 76 7.58 -13.64 -10.04
C THR A 76 8.46 -13.57 -8.79
N ALA A 77 8.94 -12.38 -8.41
CA ALA A 77 9.73 -12.19 -7.20
C ALA A 77 8.95 -12.58 -5.93
N THR A 78 7.68 -12.21 -5.83
CA THR A 78 6.84 -12.58 -4.66
C THR A 78 6.58 -14.07 -4.56
N ALA A 79 6.35 -14.75 -5.71
CA ALA A 79 6.09 -16.18 -5.71
C ALA A 79 7.32 -16.97 -5.25
N VAL A 80 8.51 -16.60 -5.74
CA VAL A 80 9.78 -17.24 -5.34
C VAL A 80 10.12 -16.95 -3.87
N GLY A 81 9.87 -15.73 -3.40
CA GLY A 81 10.11 -15.37 -2.00
C GLY A 81 9.22 -16.16 -1.03
N LEU A 82 7.94 -16.32 -1.35
CA LEU A 82 6.99 -17.07 -0.51
C LEU A 82 7.27 -18.57 -0.52
N THR A 83 7.62 -19.16 -1.67
CA THR A 83 7.98 -20.59 -1.72
C THR A 83 9.28 -20.86 -0.96
N TYR A 84 10.28 -19.99 -1.09
CA TYR A 84 11.51 -20.10 -0.31
C TYR A 84 11.24 -20.00 1.19
N ALA A 85 10.47 -19.00 1.63
CA ALA A 85 10.12 -18.83 3.03
C ALA A 85 9.31 -20.01 3.59
N ALA A 86 8.38 -20.56 2.81
CA ALA A 86 7.61 -21.74 3.21
C ALA A 86 8.51 -22.99 3.34
N LEU A 87 9.50 -23.15 2.47
CA LEU A 87 10.46 -24.26 2.56
C LEU A 87 11.42 -24.10 3.75
N THR A 88 11.84 -22.88 4.07
CA THR A 88 12.82 -22.65 5.16
C THR A 88 12.18 -22.58 6.53
N PHE A 89 10.93 -22.09 6.64
CA PHE A 89 10.29 -21.83 7.93
C PHE A 89 8.97 -22.58 8.15
N GLY A 90 8.42 -23.25 7.13
CA GLY A 90 7.11 -23.91 7.20
C GLY A 90 7.08 -25.22 7.99
N ALA A 91 8.22 -25.69 8.49
CA ALA A 91 8.34 -26.92 9.27
C ALA A 91 9.05 -26.69 10.62
N ALA A 92 8.89 -25.51 11.22
CA ALA A 92 9.24 -25.34 12.62
C ALA A 92 8.12 -25.97 13.46
N ASP A 93 8.23 -27.27 13.75
CA ASP A 93 7.54 -27.85 14.89
C ASP A 93 7.92 -27.01 16.10
N SER A 94 6.94 -26.33 16.68
CA SER A 94 7.12 -25.51 17.87
C SER A 94 7.42 -26.43 19.06
N GLU A 95 8.69 -26.80 19.19
CA GLU A 95 9.24 -27.65 20.24
C GLU A 95 9.14 -26.88 21.58
N CYS A 96 8.25 -27.36 22.45
CA CYS A 96 7.86 -26.70 23.69
C CYS A 96 8.76 -27.21 24.82
N TYR A 97 9.99 -26.70 24.90
CA TYR A 97 10.94 -27.08 25.94
C TYR A 97 10.96 -26.06 27.09
N ALA A 98 11.05 -26.56 28.32
CA ALA A 98 11.32 -25.75 29.51
C ALA A 98 12.72 -26.08 30.05
N MET A 99 13.46 -25.05 30.46
CA MET A 99 14.79 -25.21 31.05
C MET A 99 14.72 -24.88 32.54
N ILE A 100 14.95 -25.89 33.39
CA ILE A 100 14.90 -25.76 34.86
C ILE A 100 16.15 -26.45 35.42
N ASP A 101 16.86 -25.78 36.33
CA ASP A 101 18.11 -26.28 36.94
C ASP A 101 19.13 -26.84 35.93
N ASN A 102 19.28 -26.12 34.80
CA ASN A 102 20.21 -26.48 33.73
C ASN A 102 19.92 -27.85 33.08
N ARG A 103 18.67 -28.34 33.19
CA ARG A 103 18.14 -29.52 32.51
C ARG A 103 17.04 -29.11 31.53
N MET A 104 17.14 -29.58 30.29
CA MET A 104 16.12 -29.41 29.26
C MET A 104 15.07 -30.50 29.42
N ILE A 105 13.81 -30.11 29.59
CA ILE A 105 12.67 -31.02 29.71
C ILE A 105 11.75 -30.75 28.53
N ASP A 106 11.63 -31.74 27.64
CA ASP A 106 10.90 -31.67 26.36
C ASP A 106 9.54 -32.40 26.40
N ASP A 107 9.15 -32.89 27.57
CA ASP A 107 7.85 -33.54 27.78
C ASP A 107 6.83 -32.54 28.33
N ARG A 108 5.91 -32.12 27.45
CA ARG A 108 4.82 -31.17 27.75
C ARG A 108 3.96 -31.63 28.94
N ALA A 109 3.73 -32.93 29.13
CA ALA A 109 2.94 -33.44 30.23
C ALA A 109 3.69 -33.29 31.57
N ALA A 110 5.00 -33.54 31.56
CA ALA A 110 5.86 -33.36 32.72
C ALA A 110 5.97 -31.89 33.16
N VAL A 111 6.14 -30.96 32.20
CA VAL A 111 6.18 -29.51 32.51
C VAL A 111 4.87 -29.03 33.12
N THR A 112 3.73 -29.48 32.58
CA THR A 112 2.40 -29.05 33.07
C THR A 112 2.13 -29.59 34.49
N ALA A 113 2.45 -30.86 34.75
CA ALA A 113 2.27 -31.46 36.07
C ALA A 113 3.12 -30.78 37.17
N MET A 114 4.33 -30.34 36.83
CA MET A 114 5.21 -29.62 37.78
C MET A 114 4.71 -28.21 38.11
N VAL A 115 4.12 -27.50 37.14
CA VAL A 115 3.52 -26.18 37.39
C VAL A 115 2.31 -26.31 38.33
N GLU A 116 1.48 -27.32 38.14
CA GLU A 116 0.34 -27.59 39.01
C GLU A 116 0.78 -27.96 40.44
N ALA A 117 1.84 -28.76 40.58
CA ALA A 117 2.41 -29.09 41.89
C ALA A 117 2.93 -27.85 42.63
N THR A 118 3.66 -26.98 41.94
CA THR A 118 4.21 -25.74 42.53
C THR A 118 3.10 -24.78 42.97
N LEU A 119 2.05 -24.64 42.16
CA LEU A 119 0.89 -23.82 42.52
C LEU A 119 0.12 -24.42 43.71
N GLY A 120 0.04 -25.74 43.81
CA GLY A 120 -0.56 -26.45 44.94
C GLY A 120 0.18 -26.20 46.26
N GLU A 121 1.51 -26.25 46.26
CA GLU A 121 2.34 -25.96 47.44
C GLU A 121 2.20 -24.50 47.90
N VAL A 122 2.14 -23.55 46.96
CA VAL A 122 1.93 -22.12 47.26
C VAL A 122 0.53 -21.87 47.83
N ALA A 123 -0.49 -22.59 47.34
CA ALA A 123 -1.84 -22.51 47.88
C ALA A 123 -1.92 -23.08 49.30
N ALA A 124 -1.31 -24.24 49.55
CA ALA A 124 -1.25 -24.84 50.89
C ALA A 124 -0.51 -23.94 51.89
N ALA A 125 0.61 -23.35 51.49
CA ALA A 125 1.35 -22.40 52.33
C ALA A 125 0.54 -21.14 52.67
N ARG A 126 -0.32 -20.66 51.75
CA ARG A 126 -1.24 -19.55 52.02
C ARG A 126 -2.31 -19.90 53.04
N ASP A 127 -2.91 -21.09 52.93
CA ASP A 127 -3.96 -21.52 53.86
C ASP A 127 -3.41 -21.74 55.27
N ASP A 128 -2.21 -22.32 55.41
CA ASP A 128 -1.54 -22.50 56.69
C ASP A 128 -1.19 -21.16 57.36
N MET A 129 -0.73 -20.17 56.58
CA MET A 129 -0.49 -18.82 57.09
C MET A 129 -1.78 -18.13 57.53
N GLN A 130 -2.87 -18.30 56.79
CA GLN A 130 -4.17 -17.71 57.15
C GLN A 130 -4.75 -18.35 58.43
N ALA A 131 -4.59 -19.66 58.61
CA ALA A 131 -4.97 -20.36 59.83
C ALA A 131 -4.14 -19.90 61.05
N SER A 132 -2.83 -19.71 60.86
CA SER A 132 -1.94 -19.21 61.92
C SER A 132 -2.29 -17.79 62.36
N VAL A 133 -2.58 -16.89 61.42
CA VAL A 133 -3.01 -15.51 61.72
C VAL A 133 -4.35 -15.50 62.45
N ALA A 134 -5.31 -16.32 62.04
CA ALA A 134 -6.60 -16.43 62.72
C ALA A 134 -6.47 -16.95 64.16
N SER A 135 -5.59 -17.91 64.39
CA SER A 135 -5.28 -18.42 65.74
C SER A 135 -4.64 -17.35 66.63
N GLN A 136 -3.66 -16.60 66.10
CA GLN A 136 -3.00 -15.51 66.84
C GLN A 136 -3.98 -14.39 67.22
N LEU A 137 -4.89 -14.02 66.32
CA LEU A 137 -5.91 -13.00 66.60
C LEU A 137 -6.93 -13.47 67.66
N ASN A 138 -7.24 -14.77 67.70
CA ASN A 138 -8.12 -15.34 68.72
C ASN A 138 -7.44 -15.39 70.10
N GLU A 139 -6.15 -15.71 70.18
CA GLU A 139 -5.38 -15.64 71.43
C GLU A 139 -5.27 -14.21 71.98
N ILE A 140 -5.13 -13.21 71.11
CA ILE A 140 -5.12 -11.79 71.51
C ILE A 140 -6.49 -11.34 72.05
N ASN A 141 -7.58 -11.86 71.50
CA ASN A 141 -8.95 -11.51 71.95
C ASN A 141 -9.29 -12.09 73.33
N LEU A 142 -8.71 -13.25 73.69
CA LEU A 142 -8.90 -13.91 74.99
C LEU A 142 -8.05 -13.31 76.14
N GLN A 143 -7.19 -12.34 75.84
CA GLN A 143 -6.35 -11.64 76.83
C GLN A 143 -6.85 -10.23 77.19
N LEU A 144 -7.99 -9.78 76.64
CA LEU A 144 -8.75 -8.61 77.06
C LEU A 144 -10.02 -9.02 77.83
#